data_AF-A0A263CXB0-F1
#
_entry.id   AF-A0A263CXB0-F1
#
_cell.length_a   1.000
_cell.length_b   1.000
_cell.length_c   1.000
_cell.angle_alpha   90.00
_cell.angle_beta   90.00
_cell.angle_gamma   90.00
#
_symmetry.space_group_name_H-M   'P 1'
#
loop_
_entity.id
_entity.type
_entity.pdbx_description
1 polymer ?
#
loop_
_entity_poly.entity_id
_entity_poly.type
_entity_poly.pdbx_seq_one_letter_code
_entity_poly.pdbx_strand_id
1 'polypeptide(L)'
;MSPQRRREDLIGAALELFGARPPEQVSVDDVTAHAGISRPLFYRYFSSVRELQVAALRTVTEGLIDGLAGQATGEPAERLRQAVRGIVDVADRYRAGYVALLRSGSVIATSETDAAVDEVRNRAVEVILDALGETTPSPRVLLTLRCWTAVVEGTLLSWLQEGTMPRAELDGWLVDQLAGMLAVTATHDTR
;
A
#
# COMPACT_ATOMS: atom_id res chain seq x y z
N MET A 1 -18.37 -8.20 -21.94
CA MET A 1 -17.34 -7.79 -20.96
C MET A 1 -16.24 -7.05 -21.69
N SER A 2 -15.81 -5.87 -21.24
CA SER A 2 -14.74 -5.14 -21.91
C SER A 2 -13.39 -5.88 -21.73
N PRO A 3 -12.45 -5.78 -22.69
CA PRO A 3 -11.11 -6.35 -22.53
C PRO A 3 -10.41 -5.88 -21.25
N GLN A 4 -10.61 -4.62 -20.87
CA GLN A 4 -10.06 -4.00 -19.66
C GLN A 4 -10.57 -4.67 -18.38
N ARG A 5 -11.88 -4.90 -18.26
CA ARG A 5 -12.47 -5.54 -17.08
C ARG A 5 -11.94 -6.97 -16.88
N ARG A 6 -11.68 -7.68 -17.97
CA ARG A 6 -11.09 -9.05 -17.90
C ARG A 6 -9.65 -9.03 -17.39
N ARG A 7 -8.88 -7.99 -17.76
CA ARG A 7 -7.52 -7.80 -17.27
C ARG A 7 -7.54 -7.51 -15.77
N GLU A 8 -8.47 -6.68 -15.31
CA GLU A 8 -8.69 -6.38 -13.89
C GLU A 8 -9.11 -7.61 -13.10
N ASP A 9 -10.03 -8.44 -13.64
CA ASP A 9 -10.42 -9.71 -12.99
C ASP A 9 -9.23 -10.66 -12.80
N LEU A 10 -8.33 -10.74 -13.80
CA LEU A 10 -7.11 -11.55 -13.70
C LEU A 10 -6.13 -11.02 -12.65
N ILE A 11 -6.00 -9.70 -12.56
CA ILE A 11 -5.19 -9.05 -11.52
C ILE A 11 -5.77 -9.32 -10.13
N GLY A 12 -7.08 -9.17 -9.97
CA GLY A 12 -7.78 -9.47 -8.70
C GLY A 12 -7.55 -10.92 -8.27
N ALA A 13 -7.74 -11.88 -9.18
CA ALA A 13 -7.47 -13.29 -8.95
C ALA A 13 -6.01 -13.55 -8.52
N ALA A 14 -5.06 -12.86 -9.17
CA ALA A 14 -3.65 -12.97 -8.82
C ALA A 14 -3.34 -12.43 -7.43
N LEU A 15 -3.89 -11.27 -7.07
CA LEU A 15 -3.71 -10.64 -5.76
C LEU A 15 -4.20 -11.54 -4.62
N GLU A 16 -5.33 -12.23 -4.82
CA GLU A 16 -5.84 -13.22 -3.85
C GLU A 16 -4.88 -14.39 -3.68
N LEU A 17 -4.38 -14.97 -4.79
CA LEU A 17 -3.45 -16.09 -4.77
C LEU A 17 -2.10 -15.72 -4.13
N PHE A 18 -1.56 -14.54 -4.43
CA PHE A 18 -0.29 -14.06 -3.88
C PHE A 18 -0.36 -13.71 -2.39
N GLY A 19 -1.53 -13.35 -1.85
CA GLY A 19 -1.70 -13.16 -0.42
C GLY A 19 -1.75 -14.48 0.38
N ALA A 20 -2.16 -15.57 -0.27
CA ALA A 20 -2.27 -16.89 0.37
C ALA A 20 -0.95 -17.68 0.34
N ARG A 21 -0.12 -17.53 -0.70
CA ARG A 21 1.13 -18.28 -0.88
C ARG A 21 2.17 -17.47 -1.66
N PRO A 22 3.48 -17.81 -1.55
CA PRO A 22 4.54 -17.13 -2.29
C PRO A 22 4.31 -17.13 -3.82
N PRO A 23 4.65 -16.03 -4.54
CA PRO A 23 4.42 -15.92 -5.97
C PRO A 23 5.03 -17.04 -6.82
N GLU A 24 6.14 -17.62 -6.39
CA GLU A 24 6.85 -18.70 -7.09
C GLU A 24 6.05 -20.02 -7.08
N GLN A 25 5.10 -20.14 -6.15
CA GLN A 25 4.20 -21.30 -6.02
C GLN A 25 2.86 -21.10 -6.75
N VAL A 26 2.68 -19.98 -7.46
CA VAL A 26 1.49 -19.70 -8.26
C VAL A 26 1.79 -19.99 -9.73
N SER A 27 1.01 -20.90 -10.32
CA SER A 27 1.10 -21.24 -11.74
C SER A 27 0.03 -20.54 -12.58
N VAL A 28 0.18 -20.58 -13.91
CA VAL A 28 -0.88 -20.12 -14.83
C VAL A 28 -2.17 -20.91 -14.62
N ASP A 29 -2.07 -22.21 -14.32
CA ASP A 29 -3.25 -23.06 -14.12
C ASP A 29 -4.01 -22.64 -12.85
N ASP A 30 -3.29 -22.33 -11.77
CA ASP A 30 -3.88 -21.78 -10.55
C ASP A 30 -4.68 -20.49 -10.83
N VAL A 31 -4.08 -19.53 -11.54
CA VAL A 31 -4.72 -18.25 -11.86
C VAL A 31 -5.95 -18.48 -12.74
N THR A 32 -5.84 -19.31 -13.77
CA THR A 32 -6.94 -19.57 -14.71
C THR A 32 -8.10 -20.30 -14.04
N ALA A 33 -7.82 -21.25 -13.16
CA ALA A 33 -8.82 -21.95 -12.36
C ALA A 33 -9.52 -20.98 -11.40
N HIS A 34 -8.76 -20.13 -10.71
CA HIS A 34 -9.30 -19.15 -9.75
C HIS A 34 -10.14 -18.07 -10.44
N ALA A 35 -9.69 -17.56 -11.59
CA ALA A 35 -10.42 -16.56 -12.38
C ALA A 35 -11.56 -17.13 -13.25
N GLY A 36 -11.72 -18.46 -13.31
CA GLY A 36 -12.72 -19.12 -14.15
C GLY A 36 -12.50 -18.85 -15.66
N ILE A 37 -11.25 -18.82 -16.11
CA ILE A 37 -10.90 -18.58 -17.51
C ILE A 37 -10.05 -19.71 -18.11
N SER A 38 -9.90 -19.71 -19.43
CA SER A 38 -9.01 -20.66 -20.12
C SER A 38 -7.57 -20.14 -20.20
N ARG A 39 -6.62 -21.07 -20.29
CA ARG A 39 -5.19 -20.76 -20.48
C ARG A 39 -4.88 -19.94 -21.74
N PRO A 40 -5.48 -20.21 -22.92
CA PRO A 40 -5.31 -19.32 -24.07
C PRO A 40 -5.81 -17.90 -23.82
N LEU A 41 -6.86 -17.73 -23.01
CA LEU A 41 -7.36 -16.40 -22.66
C LEU A 41 -6.40 -15.67 -21.72
N PHE A 42 -5.76 -16.37 -20.77
CA PHE A 42 -4.70 -15.81 -19.94
C PHE A 42 -3.57 -15.24 -20.80
N TYR A 43 -3.05 -16.02 -21.73
CA TYR A 43 -1.94 -15.61 -22.60
C TYR A 43 -2.28 -14.47 -23.57
N ARG A 44 -3.56 -14.12 -23.72
CA ARG A 44 -3.97 -12.91 -24.45
C ARG A 44 -3.67 -11.63 -23.66
N TYR A 45 -3.60 -11.71 -22.34
CA TYR A 45 -3.41 -10.57 -21.43
C TYR A 45 -2.03 -10.54 -20.80
N PHE A 46 -1.48 -11.70 -20.46
CA PHE A 46 -0.21 -11.82 -19.78
C PHE A 46 0.60 -12.97 -20.38
N SER A 47 1.84 -12.69 -20.75
CA SER A 47 2.80 -13.66 -21.27
C SER A 47 3.30 -14.64 -20.19
N SER A 48 3.22 -14.28 -18.91
CA SER A 48 3.69 -15.09 -17.78
C SER A 48 3.02 -14.71 -16.46
N VAL A 49 3.12 -15.57 -15.45
CA VAL A 49 2.74 -15.25 -14.06
C VAL A 49 3.59 -14.10 -13.51
N ARG A 50 4.85 -13.98 -13.93
CA ARG A 50 5.72 -12.87 -13.55
C ARG A 50 5.20 -11.52 -14.05
N GLU A 51 4.75 -11.45 -15.31
CA GLU A 51 4.14 -10.22 -15.83
C GLU A 51 2.85 -9.86 -15.08
N LEU A 52 2.03 -10.87 -14.75
CA LEU A 52 0.84 -10.69 -13.93
C LEU A 52 1.18 -10.19 -12.52
N GLN A 53 2.24 -10.73 -11.91
CA GLN A 53 2.73 -10.30 -10.59
C GLN A 53 3.12 -8.83 -10.60
N VAL A 54 3.91 -8.39 -11.60
CA VAL A 54 4.28 -6.98 -11.75
C VAL A 54 3.05 -6.10 -11.96
N ALA A 55 2.09 -6.53 -12.78
CA ALA A 55 0.85 -5.78 -12.99
C ALA A 55 0.01 -5.68 -11.72
N ALA A 56 -0.08 -6.76 -10.94
CA ALA A 56 -0.80 -6.82 -9.68
C ALA A 56 -0.16 -5.91 -8.63
N LEU A 57 1.16 -5.99 -8.48
CA LEU A 57 1.95 -5.08 -7.65
C LEU A 57 1.65 -3.62 -8.00
N ARG A 58 1.77 -3.28 -9.29
CA ARG A 58 1.56 -1.92 -9.77
C ARG A 58 0.14 -1.41 -9.48
N THR A 59 -0.87 -2.27 -9.62
CA THR A 59 -2.26 -1.92 -9.26
C THR A 59 -2.40 -1.56 -7.78
N VAL A 60 -1.72 -2.27 -6.88
CA VAL A 60 -1.74 -1.94 -5.45
C VAL A 60 -0.98 -0.65 -5.17
N THR A 61 0.23 -0.47 -5.73
CA THR A 61 1.05 0.73 -5.48
C THR A 61 0.44 1.99 -6.08
N GLU A 62 -0.09 1.93 -7.31
CA GLU A 62 -0.86 3.03 -7.93
C GLU A 62 -2.08 3.38 -7.07
N GLY A 63 -2.82 2.38 -6.59
CA GLY A 63 -3.94 2.59 -5.69
C GLY A 63 -3.54 3.28 -4.38
N LEU A 64 -2.40 2.90 -3.79
CA LEU A 64 -1.89 3.53 -2.57
C LEU A 64 -1.47 4.99 -2.81
N ILE A 65 -0.83 5.28 -3.94
CA ILE A 65 -0.45 6.64 -4.34
C ILE A 65 -1.69 7.51 -4.58
N ASP A 66 -2.70 6.97 -5.26
CA ASP A 66 -3.98 7.66 -5.50
C ASP A 66 -4.73 7.90 -4.19
N GLY A 67 -4.73 6.90 -3.29
CA GLY A 67 -5.33 7.03 -1.95
C GLY A 67 -4.65 8.11 -1.10
N LEU A 68 -3.32 8.20 -1.19
CA LEU A 68 -2.52 9.27 -0.57
C LEU A 68 -2.82 10.65 -1.17
N ALA A 69 -3.11 10.72 -2.47
CA ALA A 69 -3.40 11.96 -3.20
C ALA A 69 -4.87 12.40 -3.15
N GLY A 70 -5.76 11.60 -2.53
CA GLY A 70 -7.20 11.85 -2.46
C GLY A 70 -7.56 13.27 -1.99
N GLN A 71 -8.79 13.70 -2.31
CA GLN A 71 -9.35 15.08 -2.21
C GLN A 71 -8.87 15.88 -0.98
N ALA A 72 -7.64 16.43 -1.05
CA ALA A 72 -6.95 17.10 0.04
C ALA A 72 -7.58 18.48 0.27
N THR A 73 -8.77 18.49 0.86
CA THR A 73 -9.61 19.67 1.06
C THR A 73 -9.83 19.90 2.54
N GLY A 74 -9.78 21.16 2.96
CA GLY A 74 -9.92 21.55 4.37
C GLY A 74 -8.58 21.67 5.11
N GLU A 75 -8.69 21.70 6.44
CA GLU A 75 -7.57 21.92 7.37
C GLU A 75 -6.49 20.82 7.28
N PRO A 76 -5.21 21.15 7.54
CA PRO A 76 -4.09 20.19 7.57
C PRO A 76 -4.38 18.82 8.18
N ALA A 77 -4.95 18.81 9.39
CA ALA A 77 -5.27 17.58 10.11
C ALA A 77 -6.33 16.73 9.40
N GLU A 78 -7.27 17.37 8.71
CA GLU A 78 -8.32 16.66 7.97
C GLU A 78 -7.77 16.06 6.67
N ARG A 79 -6.91 16.80 5.95
CA ARG A 79 -6.21 16.27 4.76
C ARG A 79 -5.38 15.03 5.10
N LEU A 80 -4.67 15.07 6.24
CA LEU A 80 -3.90 13.92 6.71
C LEU A 80 -4.78 12.72 7.06
N ARG A 81 -5.91 12.93 7.77
CA ARG A 81 -6.88 11.85 8.03
C ARG A 81 -7.44 11.25 6.75
N GLN A 82 -7.75 12.08 5.76
CA GLN A 82 -8.22 11.62 4.45
C GLN A 82 -7.16 10.78 3.72
N ALA A 83 -5.89 11.19 3.74
CA ALA A 83 -4.80 10.43 3.15
C ALA A 83 -4.61 9.07 3.84
N VAL A 84 -4.62 9.03 5.18
CA VAL A 84 -4.54 7.78 5.96
C VAL A 84 -5.74 6.89 5.64
N ARG A 85 -6.95 7.45 5.60
CA ARG A 85 -8.18 6.73 5.23
C ARG A 85 -8.07 6.12 3.84
N GLY A 86 -7.55 6.87 2.87
CA GLY A 86 -7.32 6.39 1.50
C GLY A 86 -6.38 5.18 1.45
N ILE A 87 -5.27 5.22 2.20
CA ILE A 87 -4.37 4.07 2.33
C ILE A 87 -5.10 2.88 2.95
N VAL A 88 -5.83 3.09 4.05
CA VAL A 88 -6.53 2.00 4.73
C VAL A 88 -7.60 1.37 3.82
N ASP A 89 -8.32 2.18 3.04
CA ASP A 89 -9.33 1.71 2.08
C ASP A 89 -8.71 0.86 0.96
N VAL A 90 -7.54 1.25 0.46
CA VAL A 90 -6.79 0.49 -0.55
C VAL A 90 -6.24 -0.80 0.04
N ALA A 91 -5.68 -0.74 1.26
CA ALA A 91 -5.16 -1.90 1.97
C ALA A 91 -6.27 -2.93 2.25
N ASP A 92 -7.47 -2.50 2.64
CA ASP A 92 -8.62 -3.39 2.85
C ASP A 92 -9.14 -3.97 1.53
N ARG A 93 -9.32 -3.13 0.51
CA ARG A 93 -9.76 -3.54 -0.84
C ARG A 93 -8.84 -4.61 -1.44
N TYR A 94 -7.54 -4.43 -1.28
CA TYR A 94 -6.51 -5.34 -1.80
C TYR A 94 -5.81 -6.11 -0.68
N ARG A 95 -6.53 -6.55 0.36
CA ARG A 95 -6.01 -7.23 1.55
C ARG A 95 -4.88 -8.22 1.26
N ALA A 96 -5.15 -9.20 0.40
CA ALA A 96 -4.21 -10.26 0.05
C ALA A 96 -2.95 -9.68 -0.64
N GLY A 97 -3.14 -8.76 -1.59
CA GLY A 97 -2.08 -8.07 -2.30
C GLY A 97 -1.21 -7.18 -1.42
N TYR A 98 -1.83 -6.44 -0.51
CA TYR A 98 -1.13 -5.58 0.45
C TYR A 98 -0.28 -6.40 1.43
N VAL A 99 -0.81 -7.52 1.93
CA VAL A 99 -0.05 -8.45 2.78
C VAL A 99 1.12 -9.06 2.02
N ALA A 100 0.91 -9.45 0.76
CA ALA A 100 1.98 -9.97 -0.10
C ALA A 100 3.09 -8.92 -0.33
N LEU A 101 2.70 -7.68 -0.65
CA LEU A 101 3.59 -6.55 -0.87
C LEU A 101 4.58 -6.34 0.30
N LEU A 102 4.06 -6.29 1.52
CA LEU A 102 4.88 -6.06 2.72
C LEU A 102 5.76 -7.26 3.09
N ARG A 103 5.33 -8.50 2.78
CA ARG A 103 6.13 -9.71 3.02
C ARG A 103 7.26 -9.88 2.00
N SER A 104 7.01 -9.52 0.73
CA SER A 104 7.98 -9.66 -0.36
C SER A 104 9.25 -8.83 -0.16
N GLY A 105 9.17 -7.69 0.53
CA GLY A 105 10.32 -6.84 0.88
C GLY A 105 11.37 -7.49 1.81
N SER A 106 11.11 -8.70 2.34
CA SER A 106 12.04 -9.39 3.27
C SER A 106 12.77 -10.60 2.65
N VAL A 107 12.27 -11.22 1.56
CA VAL A 107 12.81 -12.52 1.09
C VAL A 107 12.84 -12.66 -0.44
N ILE A 108 12.04 -11.89 -1.20
CA ILE A 108 11.87 -12.11 -2.66
C ILE A 108 11.76 -10.78 -3.42
N ALA A 109 12.69 -9.87 -3.14
CA ALA A 109 12.73 -8.60 -3.80
C ALA A 109 13.47 -8.68 -5.16
N THR A 110 12.76 -8.42 -6.25
CA THR A 110 13.40 -7.89 -7.46
C THR A 110 13.62 -6.39 -7.24
N SER A 111 14.66 -5.81 -7.85
CA SER A 111 14.93 -4.36 -7.76
C SER A 111 13.74 -3.46 -8.14
N GLU A 112 12.84 -3.99 -8.96
CA GLU A 112 11.61 -3.32 -9.40
C GLU A 112 10.51 -3.29 -8.31
N THR A 113 10.40 -4.35 -7.50
CA THR A 113 9.41 -4.41 -6.41
C THR A 113 9.79 -3.46 -5.29
N ASP A 114 11.08 -3.42 -4.93
CA ASP A 114 11.59 -2.49 -3.91
C ASP A 114 11.39 -1.04 -4.34
N ALA A 115 11.68 -0.72 -5.60
CA ALA A 115 11.51 0.64 -6.12
C ALA A 115 10.06 1.11 -6.02
N ALA A 116 9.08 0.26 -6.34
CA ALA A 116 7.67 0.62 -6.27
C ALA A 116 7.18 0.81 -4.82
N VAL A 117 7.67 0.00 -3.87
CA VAL A 117 7.35 0.18 -2.44
C VAL A 117 7.98 1.46 -1.90
N ASP A 118 9.25 1.71 -2.24
CA ASP A 118 9.96 2.92 -1.82
C ASP A 118 9.33 4.18 -2.40
N GLU A 119 8.80 4.13 -3.63
CA GLU A 119 8.02 5.21 -4.23
C GLU A 119 6.78 5.53 -3.37
N VAL A 120 5.99 4.54 -2.97
CA VAL A 120 4.82 4.73 -2.09
C VAL A 120 5.23 5.34 -0.76
N ARG A 121 6.31 4.86 -0.14
CA ARG A 121 6.82 5.38 1.14
C ARG A 121 7.27 6.83 1.04
N ASN A 122 8.01 7.17 -0.01
CA ASN A 122 8.46 8.54 -0.25
C ASN A 122 7.26 9.46 -0.51
N ARG A 123 6.28 9.00 -1.30
CA ARG A 123 5.04 9.74 -1.54
C ARG A 123 4.26 9.99 -0.25
N ALA A 124 4.19 9.02 0.65
CA ALA A 124 3.56 9.20 1.95
C ALA A 124 4.24 10.32 2.77
N VAL A 125 5.57 10.34 2.82
CA VAL A 125 6.33 11.40 3.50
C VAL A 125 6.05 12.77 2.89
N GLU A 126 6.04 12.87 1.56
CA GLU A 126 5.72 14.13 0.85
C GLU A 126 4.33 14.66 1.19
N VAL A 127 3.32 13.78 1.20
CA VAL A 127 1.94 14.16 1.54
C VAL A 127 1.84 14.67 2.97
N ILE A 128 2.55 14.04 3.91
CA ILE A 128 2.56 14.51 5.31
C ILE A 128 3.26 15.86 5.41
N LEU A 129 4.39 16.06 4.75
CA LEU A 129 5.11 17.34 4.75
C LEU A 129 4.25 18.47 4.17
N ASP A 130 3.56 18.22 3.06
CA ASP A 130 2.62 19.17 2.47
C ASP A 130 1.43 19.47 3.41
N ALA A 131 0.89 18.44 4.07
CA ALA A 131 -0.16 18.62 5.07
C ALA A 131 0.33 19.53 6.22
N LEU A 132 1.55 19.34 6.69
CA LEU A 132 2.17 20.15 7.76
C LEU A 132 2.61 21.55 7.30
N GLY A 133 2.66 21.82 5.99
CA GLY A 133 3.23 23.06 5.44
C GLY A 133 4.75 23.16 5.59
N GLU A 134 5.43 22.02 5.78
CA GLU A 134 6.87 21.95 6.04
C GLU A 134 7.67 21.83 4.75
N THR A 135 8.31 22.93 4.35
CA THR A 135 9.13 22.98 3.11
C THR A 135 10.60 22.66 3.33
N THR A 136 11.09 22.80 4.56
CA THR A 136 12.48 22.52 4.94
C THR A 136 12.53 21.69 6.23
N PRO A 137 12.09 20.42 6.20
CA PRO A 137 12.04 19.59 7.39
C PRO A 137 13.45 19.28 7.91
N SER A 138 13.60 19.26 9.24
CA SER A 138 14.85 18.82 9.87
C SER A 138 15.12 17.33 9.60
N PRO A 139 16.37 16.87 9.73
CA PRO A 139 16.68 15.43 9.67
C PRO A 139 15.87 14.59 10.66
N ARG A 140 15.55 15.14 11.84
CA ARG A 140 14.76 14.44 12.86
C ARG A 140 13.29 14.34 12.44
N VAL A 141 12.71 15.39 11.89
CA VAL A 141 11.35 15.36 11.32
C VAL A 141 11.28 14.31 10.22
N LEU A 142 12.21 14.32 9.25
CA LEU A 142 12.23 13.32 8.17
C LEU A 142 12.34 11.88 8.69
N LEU A 143 13.20 11.63 9.67
CA LEU A 143 13.32 10.30 10.28
C LEU A 143 12.04 9.91 11.02
N THR A 144 11.40 10.85 11.73
CA THR A 144 10.13 10.64 12.43
C THR A 144 9.04 10.23 11.45
N LEU A 145 8.92 10.91 10.31
CA LEU A 145 7.94 10.58 9.27
C LEU A 145 8.18 9.20 8.68
N ARG A 146 9.44 8.85 8.38
CA ARG A 146 9.80 7.51 7.89
C ARG A 146 9.46 6.42 8.90
N CYS A 147 9.75 6.64 10.18
CA CYS A 147 9.37 5.71 11.25
C CYS A 147 7.85 5.57 11.38
N TRP A 148 7.11 6.66 11.27
CA TRP A 148 5.65 6.62 11.32
C TRP A 148 5.05 5.88 10.12
N THR A 149 5.61 6.03 8.91
CA THR A 149 5.21 5.21 7.74
C THR A 149 5.37 3.72 8.05
N ALA A 150 6.45 3.30 8.71
CA ALA A 150 6.62 1.91 9.13
C ALA A 150 5.61 1.48 10.23
N VAL A 151 5.20 2.38 11.11
CA VAL A 151 4.11 2.14 12.08
C VAL A 151 2.78 1.90 11.36
N VAL A 152 2.47 2.68 10.32
CA VAL A 152 1.27 2.49 9.48
C VAL A 152 1.32 1.12 8.80
N GLU A 153 2.43 0.75 8.16
CA GLU A 153 2.61 -0.55 7.50
C GLU A 153 2.40 -1.71 8.48
N GLY A 154 3.05 -1.67 9.65
CA GLY A 154 2.92 -2.71 10.67
C GLY A 154 1.51 -2.80 11.26
N THR A 155 0.86 -1.65 11.46
CA THR A 155 -0.54 -1.59 11.94
C THR A 155 -1.48 -2.23 10.94
N LEU A 156 -1.40 -1.84 9.66
CA LEU A 156 -2.27 -2.35 8.61
C LEU A 156 -2.04 -3.84 8.38
N LEU A 157 -0.78 -4.30 8.39
CA LEU A 157 -0.45 -5.71 8.28
C LEU A 157 -1.10 -6.53 9.41
N SER A 158 -0.99 -6.08 10.65
CA SER A 158 -1.56 -6.75 11.83
C SER A 158 -3.09 -6.73 11.79
N TRP A 159 -3.68 -5.58 11.48
CA TRP A 159 -5.13 -5.41 11.37
C TRP A 159 -5.72 -6.29 10.26
N LEU A 160 -5.07 -6.38 9.09
CA LEU A 160 -5.54 -7.20 7.98
C LEU A 160 -5.44 -8.72 8.28
N GLN A 161 -4.60 -9.13 9.21
CA GLN A 161 -4.44 -10.54 9.57
C GLN A 161 -5.33 -10.95 10.74
N GLU A 162 -5.46 -10.08 11.75
CA GLU A 162 -6.03 -10.44 13.05
C GLU A 162 -7.32 -9.67 13.38
N GLY A 163 -7.64 -8.61 12.65
CA GLY A 163 -8.81 -7.77 12.93
C GLY A 163 -8.73 -7.11 14.31
N THR A 164 -7.53 -6.67 14.70
CA THR A 164 -7.20 -6.21 16.07
C THR A 164 -8.05 -5.06 16.60
N MET A 165 -8.66 -4.24 15.72
CA MET A 165 -9.53 -3.12 16.10
C MET A 165 -10.54 -2.75 14.99
N PRO A 166 -11.60 -1.97 15.30
CA PRO A 166 -12.57 -1.51 14.32
C PRO A 166 -11.93 -0.63 13.22
N ARG A 167 -12.28 -0.88 11.96
CA ARG A 167 -11.80 -0.11 10.80
C ARG A 167 -11.99 1.40 10.97
N ALA A 168 -13.13 1.82 11.50
CA ALA A 168 -13.48 3.23 11.65
C ALA A 168 -12.58 4.00 12.63
N GLU A 169 -11.83 3.29 13.48
CA GLU A 169 -10.93 3.88 14.47
C GLU A 169 -9.49 4.01 13.96
N LEU A 170 -9.12 3.28 12.89
CA LEU A 170 -7.74 3.21 12.40
C LEU A 170 -7.18 4.56 11.95
N ASP A 171 -7.89 5.29 11.11
CA ASP A 171 -7.36 6.52 10.53
C ASP A 171 -7.19 7.62 11.59
N GLY A 172 -8.14 7.77 12.50
CA GLY A 172 -8.01 8.69 13.63
C GLY A 172 -6.83 8.33 14.53
N TRP A 173 -6.75 7.07 14.95
CA TRP A 173 -5.70 6.60 15.85
C TRP A 173 -4.30 6.74 15.25
N LEU A 174 -4.10 6.40 13.97
CA LEU A 174 -2.81 6.54 13.29
C LEU A 174 -2.37 8.01 13.19
N VAL A 175 -3.31 8.93 12.96
CA VAL A 175 -3.02 10.38 12.96
C VAL A 175 -2.64 10.88 14.35
N ASP A 176 -3.31 10.40 15.39
CA ASP A 176 -2.96 10.75 16.78
C ASP A 176 -1.56 10.22 17.16
N GLN A 177 -1.18 9.03 16.68
CA GLN A 177 0.19 8.51 16.83
C GLN A 177 1.24 9.43 16.17
N LEU A 178 0.97 9.93 14.96
CA LEU A 178 1.87 10.86 14.28
C LEU A 178 2.04 12.16 15.08
N ALA A 179 0.93 12.71 15.56
CA ALA A 179 0.95 13.94 16.37
C ALA A 179 1.81 13.75 17.64
N GLY A 180 1.69 12.60 18.31
CA GLY A 180 2.53 12.25 19.45
C GLY A 180 4.01 12.15 19.10
N MET A 181 4.35 11.47 18.00
CA MET A 181 5.74 11.36 17.53
C MET A 181 6.34 12.72 17.18
N LEU A 182 5.60 13.57 16.46
CA LEU A 182 6.05 14.92 16.10
C LEU A 182 6.22 15.83 17.32
N ALA A 183 5.33 15.73 18.31
CA ALA A 183 5.44 16.49 19.55
C ALA A 183 6.75 16.16 20.30
N VAL A 184 7.12 14.89 20.39
CA VAL A 184 8.39 14.45 21.00
C VAL A 184 9.60 14.90 20.16
N THR A 185 9.50 14.83 18.84
CA THR A 185 10.57 15.29 17.94
C THR A 185 10.82 16.79 18.11
N ALA A 186 9.76 17.60 18.20
CA ALA A 186 9.88 19.05 18.37
C ALA A 186 10.66 19.45 19.62
N THR A 187 10.57 18.70 20.73
CA THR A 187 11.35 19.00 21.95
C THR A 187 12.86 18.81 21.78
N HIS A 188 13.28 18.07 20.74
CA HIS A 188 14.69 17.79 20.45
C HIS A 188 15.27 18.68 19.33
N ASP A 189 14.41 19.33 18.54
CA ASP A 189 14.83 20.27 17.49
C ASP A 189 14.97 21.72 18.00
N THR A 190 14.37 22.05 19.14
CA THR A 190 14.56 23.36 19.81
C THR A 190 15.91 23.50 20.54
N ARG A 191 16.92 22.68 20.23
CA ARG A 191 18.27 22.72 20.83
C ARG A 191 19.37 22.89 19.79
#